data_AF-A0A3L7PEI9-F1
#
_entry.id   AF-A0A3L7PEI9-F1
#
_cell.length_a   1.000
_cell.length_b   1.000
_cell.length_c   1.000
_cell.angle_alpha   90.00
_cell.angle_beta   90.00
_cell.angle_gamma   90.00
#
_symmetry.space_group_name_H-M   'P 1'
#
loop_
_entity.id
_entity.type
_entity.pdbx_description
1 polymer ?
#
loop_
_entity_poly.entity_id
_entity_poly.type
_entity_poly.pdbx_seq_one_letter_code
_entity_poly.pdbx_strand_id
1 'polypeptide(L)'
;MVPVCGAGDPEQEEALVSVPIWAVHGTADEVIPVSHSRQMITAINSLGGHPKFTELPGVGQNSWIFAYDESNGIIEWMFSQAQPTFLLPSRHQVE
;
A
#
# COMPACT_ATOMS: atom_id res chain seq x y z
N MET A 1 -1.91 4.29 2.38
CA MET A 1 -2.08 3.15 3.31
C MET A 1 -0.90 2.20 3.19
N VAL A 2 -0.63 1.43 4.25
CA VAL A 2 0.48 0.45 4.32
C VAL A 2 -0.10 -0.93 4.71
N PRO A 3 -0.58 -1.74 3.75
CA PRO A 3 -1.01 -3.12 4.03
C PRO A 3 0.21 -3.99 4.34
N VAL A 4 0.16 -4.77 5.42
CA VAL A 4 1.28 -5.63 5.85
C VAL A 4 0.77 -7.05 6.00
N CYS A 5 1.44 -8.01 5.32
CA CYS A 5 1.23 -9.46 5.43
C CYS A 5 -0.26 -9.87 5.45
N GLY A 6 -1.06 -9.30 4.55
CA GLY A 6 -2.50 -9.49 4.50
C GLY A 6 -3.02 -9.81 3.10
N ALA A 7 -4.34 -9.88 3.00
CA ALA A 7 -5.09 -10.13 1.77
C ALA A 7 -6.16 -9.05 1.56
N GLY A 8 -6.62 -8.91 0.32
CA GLY A 8 -7.78 -8.11 -0.06
C GLY A 8 -8.60 -8.88 -1.09
N ASP A 9 -9.75 -8.33 -1.44
CA ASP A 9 -10.56 -8.83 -2.55
C ASP A 9 -10.12 -8.15 -3.85
N PRO A 10 -9.51 -8.88 -4.81
CA PRO A 10 -9.06 -8.30 -6.07
C PRO A 10 -10.19 -7.80 -6.96
N GLU A 11 -11.46 -8.11 -6.68
CA GLU A 11 -12.64 -7.57 -7.40
C GLU A 11 -13.10 -6.21 -6.85
N GLN A 12 -12.47 -5.71 -5.78
CA GLN A 12 -12.74 -4.41 -5.17
C GLN A 12 -11.59 -3.42 -5.40
N GLU A 13 -10.74 -3.68 -6.39
CA GLU A 13 -9.54 -2.92 -6.69
C GLU A 13 -9.82 -1.50 -7.19
N GLU A 14 -11.00 -1.25 -7.79
CA GLU A 14 -11.42 0.07 -8.27
C GLU A 14 -11.39 1.13 -7.16
N ALA A 15 -11.80 0.76 -5.94
CA ALA A 15 -11.79 1.65 -4.78
C ALA A 15 -10.37 2.03 -4.32
N LEU A 16 -9.35 1.31 -4.78
CA LEU A 16 -7.96 1.43 -4.32
C LEU A 16 -7.05 2.14 -5.34
N VAL A 17 -7.50 2.31 -6.59
CA VAL A 17 -6.69 2.87 -7.69
C VAL A 17 -6.10 4.25 -7.37
N SER A 18 -6.87 5.10 -6.70
CA SER A 18 -6.46 6.47 -6.33
C SER A 18 -5.79 6.57 -4.96
N VAL A 19 -5.71 5.46 -4.21
CA VAL A 19 -5.15 5.45 -2.87
C VAL A 19 -3.65 5.19 -2.95
N PRO A 20 -2.80 6.08 -2.39
CA PRO A 20 -1.38 5.78 -2.27
C PRO A 20 -1.18 4.53 -1.41
N ILE A 21 -0.60 3.48 -1.97
CA ILE A 21 -0.41 2.18 -1.30
C ILE A 21 1.08 1.82 -1.30
N TRP A 22 1.59 1.33 -0.16
CA TRP A 22 2.87 0.63 -0.08
C TRP A 22 2.66 -0.66 0.71
N ALA A 23 2.53 -1.78 0.01
CA ALA A 23 2.34 -3.09 0.63
C ALA A 23 3.68 -3.74 1.02
N VAL A 24 3.69 -4.52 2.09
CA VAL A 24 4.87 -5.28 2.55
C VAL A 24 4.46 -6.73 2.86
N HIS A 25 5.20 -7.71 2.34
CA HIS A 25 4.86 -9.12 2.57
C HIS A 25 6.08 -10.04 2.47
N GLY A 26 6.20 -10.99 3.39
CA GLY A 26 7.22 -12.02 3.41
C GLY A 26 6.95 -13.16 2.43
N THR A 27 7.97 -13.63 1.71
CA THR A 27 7.79 -14.71 0.71
C THR A 27 7.62 -16.09 1.34
N ALA A 28 7.91 -16.24 2.63
CA ALA A 28 7.78 -17.48 3.39
C ALA A 28 6.63 -17.40 4.42
N ASP A 29 5.68 -16.49 4.20
CA ASP A 29 4.45 -16.42 4.99
C ASP A 29 3.57 -17.64 4.69
N GLU A 30 3.45 -18.53 5.68
CA GLU A 30 2.62 -19.74 5.61
C GLU A 30 1.20 -19.51 6.16
N VAL A 31 0.93 -18.37 6.80
CA VAL A 31 -0.37 -18.05 7.39
C VAL A 31 -1.23 -17.30 6.39
N ILE A 32 -0.67 -16.30 5.71
CA ILE A 32 -1.28 -15.65 4.55
C ILE A 32 -0.26 -15.68 3.42
N PRO A 33 -0.43 -16.52 2.38
CA PRO A 33 0.54 -16.59 1.30
C PRO A 33 0.75 -15.24 0.59
N VAL A 34 2.01 -14.90 0.28
CA VAL A 34 2.40 -13.69 -0.45
C VAL A 34 1.62 -13.46 -1.76
N SER A 35 1.09 -14.53 -2.36
CA SER A 35 0.23 -14.46 -3.55
C SER A 35 -0.98 -13.55 -3.35
N HIS A 36 -1.53 -13.44 -2.14
CA HIS A 36 -2.66 -12.54 -1.87
C HIS A 36 -2.29 -11.06 -2.08
N SER A 37 -1.13 -10.64 -1.60
CA SER A 37 -0.66 -9.28 -1.86
C SER A 37 -0.28 -9.08 -3.34
N ARG A 38 0.37 -10.07 -3.98
CA ARG A 38 0.66 -10.01 -5.43
C ARG A 38 -0.60 -9.85 -6.28
N GLN A 39 -1.68 -10.54 -5.94
CA GLN A 39 -2.98 -10.43 -6.61
C GLN A 39 -3.55 -9.02 -6.51
N MET A 40 -3.60 -8.43 -5.30
CA MET A 40 -4.05 -7.04 -5.12
C MET A 40 -3.19 -6.04 -5.87
N ILE A 41 -1.86 -6.19 -5.80
CA ILE A 41 -0.93 -5.31 -6.54
C ILE A 41 -1.18 -5.41 -8.05
N THR A 42 -1.43 -6.62 -8.56
CA THR A 42 -1.70 -6.84 -9.99
C THR A 42 -3.03 -6.21 -10.40
N ALA A 43 -4.09 -6.41 -9.61
CA ALA A 43 -5.41 -5.85 -9.86
C ALA A 43 -5.40 -4.31 -9.85
N ILE A 44 -4.75 -3.69 -8.86
CA ILE A 44 -4.66 -2.22 -8.80
C ILE A 44 -3.84 -1.67 -9.99
N ASN A 45 -2.75 -2.33 -10.36
CA ASN A 45 -1.96 -1.93 -11.54
C ASN A 45 -2.75 -2.06 -12.86
N SER A 46 -3.63 -3.06 -12.99
CA SER A 46 -4.41 -3.26 -14.23
C SER A 46 -5.41 -2.13 -14.49
N LEU A 47 -5.85 -1.44 -13.44
CA LEU A 47 -6.70 -0.25 -13.51
C LEU A 47 -5.93 1.07 -13.53
N GLY A 48 -4.60 1.03 -13.69
CA GLY A 48 -3.75 2.21 -13.79
C GLY A 48 -3.35 2.83 -12.44
N GLY A 49 -3.59 2.14 -11.32
CA GLY A 49 -3.04 2.53 -10.03
C GLY A 49 -1.53 2.28 -9.95
N HIS A 50 -0.88 2.88 -8.96
CA HIS A 50 0.59 2.79 -8.80
C HIS A 50 1.00 2.41 -7.36
N PRO A 51 0.58 1.24 -6.86
CA PRO A 51 0.98 0.80 -5.54
C PRO A 51 2.48 0.45 -5.52
N LYS A 52 3.16 0.79 -4.43
CA LYS A 52 4.47 0.23 -4.11
C LYS A 52 4.29 -1.15 -3.45
N PHE A 53 5.25 -2.05 -3.70
CA PHE A 53 5.25 -3.36 -3.07
C PHE A 53 6.67 -3.79 -2.69
N THR A 54 6.86 -4.15 -1.42
CA THR A 54 8.10 -4.72 -0.90
C THR A 54 7.87 -6.17 -0.52
N GLU A 55 8.48 -7.08 -1.27
CA GLU A 55 8.55 -8.50 -0.93
C GLU A 55 9.82 -8.81 -0.14
N LEU A 56 9.68 -9.51 0.99
CA LEU A 56 10.79 -9.82 1.89
C LEU A 56 11.17 -11.31 1.77
N PRO A 57 12.32 -11.65 1.13
CA PRO A 57 12.72 -13.03 0.93
C PRO A 57 12.92 -13.78 2.26
N GLY A 58 12.28 -14.94 2.39
CA GLY A 58 12.45 -15.82 3.55
C GLY A 58 11.78 -15.33 4.85
N VAL A 59 11.09 -14.19 4.82
CA VAL A 59 10.33 -13.68 5.97
C VAL A 59 8.95 -14.32 6.00
N GLY A 60 8.48 -14.68 7.20
CA GLY A 60 7.14 -15.23 7.43
C GLY A 60 6.10 -14.13 7.73
N GLN A 61 5.12 -14.47 8.56
CA GLN A 61 3.99 -13.59 8.90
C GLN A 61 4.40 -12.30 9.63
N ASN A 62 5.63 -12.18 10.13
CA ASN A 62 6.13 -11.05 10.91
C ASN A 62 6.67 -9.87 10.07
N SER A 63 6.09 -9.62 8.89
CA SER A 63 6.54 -8.55 7.98
C SER A 63 6.42 -7.13 8.56
N TRP A 64 5.64 -6.95 9.63
CA TRP A 64 5.52 -5.68 10.36
C TRP A 64 6.80 -5.23 11.04
N ILE A 65 7.72 -6.15 11.35
CA ILE A 65 9.04 -5.80 11.90
C ILE A 65 9.80 -4.95 10.87
N PHE A 66 9.82 -5.40 9.61
CA PHE A 66 10.38 -4.59 8.54
C PHE A 66 9.55 -3.32 8.38
N ALA A 67 8.23 -3.42 8.20
CA ALA A 67 7.39 -2.29 7.79
C ALA A 67 7.44 -1.06 8.72
N TYR A 68 7.62 -1.28 10.03
CA TYR A 68 7.67 -0.21 11.04
C TYR A 68 9.08 0.10 11.55
N ASP A 69 10.12 -0.48 10.95
CA ASP A 69 11.50 -0.06 11.19
C ASP A 69 11.75 1.32 10.58
N GLU A 70 12.23 2.28 11.37
CA GLU A 70 12.48 3.66 10.94
C GLU A 70 13.44 3.76 9.74
N SER A 71 14.34 2.78 9.56
CA SER A 71 15.35 2.81 8.49
C SER A 71 14.80 2.57 7.09
N ASN A 72 13.56 2.09 6.96
CA ASN A 72 13.00 1.68 5.67
C ASN A 72 12.31 2.82 4.87
N GLY A 73 12.05 3.98 5.50
CA GLY A 73 11.40 5.13 4.85
C GLY A 73 9.87 5.04 4.63
N ILE A 74 9.20 3.99 5.11
CA ILE A 74 7.75 3.75 4.90
C ILE A 74 6.92 4.74 5.70
N ILE A 75 7.33 5.05 6.94
CA ILE A 75 6.63 6.01 7.79
C ILE A 75 6.71 7.41 7.18
N GLU A 76 7.89 7.84 6.76
CA GLU A 76 8.13 9.11 6.08
C GLU A 76 7.31 9.19 4.78
N TRP A 77 7.33 8.12 3.99
CA TRP A 77 6.52 8.03 2.78
C TRP A 77 5.03 8.13 3.08
N MET A 78 4.54 7.47 4.14
CA MET A 78 3.13 7.51 4.52
C MET A 78 2.69 8.94 4.84
N PHE A 79 3.49 9.67 5.61
CA PHE A 79 3.21 11.07 5.95
C PHE A 79 3.37 12.04 4.78
N SER A 80 4.13 11.68 3.74
CA SER A 80 4.22 12.51 2.53
C SER A 80 3.02 12.35 1.59
N GLN A 81 2.09 11.42 1.85
CA GLN A 81 0.92 11.22 1.00
C GLN A 81 -0.21 12.17 1.40
N ALA A 82 -0.97 12.64 0.41
CA ALA A 82 -2.22 13.35 0.60
C ALA A 82 -3.36 12.56 -0.05
N GLN A 83 -4.56 12.63 0.54
CA GLN A 83 -5.75 12.15 -0.13
C GLN A 83 -6.05 13.09 -1.31
N PRO A 84 -6.30 12.58 -2.53
CA PRO A 84 -6.62 13.42 -3.69
C PRO A 84 -7.80 14.39 -3.43
N THR A 85 -8.77 13.94 -2.63
CA THR A 85 -9.99 14.70 -2.28
C THR A 85 -9.73 15.87 -1.32
N PHE A 86 -8.56 15.93 -0.66
CA PHE A 86 -8.25 16.97 0.33
C PHE A 86 -7.51 18.19 -0.26
N LEU A 87 -7.47 18.32 -1.59
CA LEU A 87 -7.17 19.60 -2.24
C LEU A 87 -8.36 20.53 -1.99
N LEU A 88 -8.30 21.30 -0.90
CA LEU A 88 -9.25 22.38 -0.62
C LEU A 88 -9.37 23.25 -1.88
N PRO A 89 -10.58 23.58 -2.37
CA PRO A 89 -10.71 24.57 -3.43
C PRO A 89 -10.02 25.85 -2.96
N SER A 90 -9.17 26.42 -3.83
CA SER A 90 -8.46 27.67 -3.52
C SER A 90 -9.48 28.68 -3.02
N ARG A 91 -9.28 29.22 -1.81
CA ARG A 91 -10.13 30.29 -1.28
C ARG A 91 -10.23 31.37 -2.36
N HIS A 92 -11.44 31.62 -2.86
CA HIS A 92 -11.70 32.85 -3.61
C HIS A 92 -11.27 34.00 -2.69
N GLN A 93 -10.22 34.72 -3.10
CA GLN A 93 -9.97 36.05 -2.56
C GLN A 93 -11.16 36.89 -3.01
N VAL A 94 -12.01 37.24 -2.05
CA VAL A 94 -13.03 38.26 -2.24
C VAL A 94 -12.30 39.58 -2.04
N GLU A 95 -12.12 40.32 -3.13
CA GLU A 95 -11.79 41.76 -3.11
C GLU A 95 -12.97 42.57 -2.54
#